data_AF-A0A0F9ITB4-F1
#
_entry.id   AF-A0A0F9ITB4-F1
#
_cell.length_a   1.000
_cell.length_b   1.000
_cell.length_c   1.000
_cell.angle_alpha   90.00
_cell.angle_beta   90.00
_cell.angle_gamma   90.00
#
_symmetry.space_group_name_H-M   'P 1'
#
loop_
_entity.id
_entity.type
_entity.pdbx_description
1 polymer ?
#
loop_
_entity_poly.entity_id
_entity_poly.type
_entity_poly.pdbx_seq_one_letter_code
_entity_poly.pdbx_strand_id
1 'polypeptide(L)'
;MYFPKLILRYLVLVVPVFLFLSCSEIPERELLDLQGTWNIRLDPDLVGNTEEWYGQKFENEIILPGSTVEYGYGNEITEDTEWFGKVSDISFYTDERYARYRQPGEIKMPIWLTQTKKFTGVAWFQKEVVIPDNWDAKRVQLLLERAHWETRVWVDNHYTGSRNSLCAPHCYDLSKW
;
A
#
# COMPACT_ATOMS: atom_id res chain seq x y z
N MET A 1 58.52 43.14 -14.01
CA MET A 1 58.20 41.76 -13.60
C MET A 1 57.05 41.28 -14.49
N TYR A 2 57.37 40.62 -15.60
CA TYR A 2 56.46 40.32 -16.71
C TYR A 2 55.87 38.92 -16.48
N PHE A 3 54.67 38.83 -15.90
CA PHE A 3 53.97 37.55 -15.85
C PHE A 3 53.61 37.13 -17.28
N PRO A 4 54.00 35.94 -17.75
CA PRO A 4 53.80 35.57 -19.13
C PRO A 4 52.30 35.38 -19.38
N LYS A 5 51.73 36.22 -20.26
CA LYS A 5 50.32 36.16 -20.73
C LYS A 5 49.92 34.77 -21.27
N LEU A 6 50.89 33.90 -21.51
CA LEU A 6 50.69 32.51 -21.94
C LEU A 6 50.10 31.63 -20.82
N ILE A 7 50.51 31.79 -19.56
CA ILE A 7 50.01 30.97 -18.43
C ILE A 7 48.55 31.30 -18.12
N LEU A 8 48.17 32.59 -18.18
CA LEU A 8 46.80 33.04 -17.98
C LEU A 8 45.84 32.51 -19.07
N ARG A 9 46.32 32.33 -20.29
CA ARG A 9 45.54 31.84 -21.44
C ARG A 9 45.22 30.35 -21.35
N TYR A 10 46.11 29.54 -20.78
CA TYR A 10 45.83 28.12 -20.49
C TYR A 10 44.99 27.96 -19.21
N LEU A 11 45.19 28.80 -18.19
CA LEU A 11 44.38 28.80 -16.97
C LEU A 11 42.90 29.10 -17.27
N VAL A 12 42.63 30.03 -18.19
CA VAL A 12 41.27 30.38 -18.66
C VAL A 12 40.62 29.27 -19.50
N LEU A 13 41.41 28.36 -20.08
CA LEU A 13 40.92 27.23 -20.88
C LEU A 13 40.75 25.92 -20.09
N VAL A 14 41.43 25.76 -18.95
CA VAL A 14 41.34 24.56 -18.09
C VAL A 14 40.18 24.63 -17.09
N VAL A 15 39.85 25.84 -16.60
CA VAL A 15 38.74 26.06 -15.64
C VAL A 15 37.35 25.72 -16.22
N PRO A 16 37.00 26.01 -17.48
CA PRO A 16 35.73 25.61 -18.06
C PRO A 16 35.65 24.09 -18.28
N VAL A 17 36.76 23.44 -18.63
CA VAL A 17 36.82 21.99 -18.88
C VAL A 17 36.64 21.17 -17.60
N PHE A 18 37.15 21.66 -16.46
CA PHE A 18 36.92 21.03 -15.15
C PHE A 18 35.46 21.19 -14.67
N LEU A 19 34.78 22.27 -15.04
CA LEU A 19 33.37 22.49 -14.70
C LEU A 19 32.40 21.59 -15.49
N PHE A 20 32.78 21.11 -16.67
CA PHE A 20 31.97 20.17 -17.46
C PHE A 20 32.08 18.71 -17.00
N LEU A 21 33.12 18.34 -16.23
CA LEU A 21 33.31 16.98 -15.74
C LEU A 21 32.64 16.70 -14.39
N SER A 22 32.07 17.73 -13.74
CA SER A 22 31.38 17.58 -12.46
C SER A 22 29.87 17.34 -12.63
N CYS A 23 29.48 16.62 -13.69
CA CYS A 23 28.15 16.04 -13.78
C CYS A 23 28.12 14.80 -12.88
N SER A 24 27.83 15.00 -11.59
CA SER A 24 27.50 13.88 -10.72
C SER A 24 26.20 13.26 -11.24
N GLU A 25 26.21 11.99 -11.61
CA GLU A 25 24.99 11.23 -11.84
C GLU A 25 24.11 11.38 -10.58
N ILE A 26 22.91 11.93 -10.75
CA ILE A 26 21.91 11.83 -9.69
C ILE A 26 21.61 10.34 -9.59
N PRO A 27 21.88 9.67 -8.46
CA PRO A 27 21.62 8.25 -8.34
C PRO A 27 20.13 8.02 -8.65
N GLU A 28 19.87 7.22 -9.68
CA GLU A 28 18.52 6.85 -10.06
C GLU A 28 17.85 6.18 -8.87
N ARG A 29 16.60 6.55 -8.59
CA ARG A 29 15.84 5.88 -7.53
C ARG A 29 15.55 4.47 -8.00
N GLU A 30 16.26 3.51 -7.44
CA GLU A 30 15.97 2.10 -7.65
C GLU A 30 14.61 1.77 -7.02
N LEU A 31 13.72 1.17 -7.80
CA LEU A 31 12.36 0.83 -7.40
C LEU A 31 12.16 -0.68 -7.54
N LEU A 32 11.76 -1.31 -6.43
CA LEU A 32 11.27 -2.67 -6.41
C LEU A 32 9.76 -2.64 -6.26
N ASP A 33 9.04 -3.02 -7.31
CA ASP A 33 7.59 -3.09 -7.30
C ASP A 33 7.13 -4.29 -6.47
N LEU A 34 6.22 -4.06 -5.52
CA LEU A 34 5.65 -5.09 -4.65
C LEU A 34 4.26 -5.56 -5.08
N GLN A 35 3.73 -5.05 -6.19
CA GLN A 35 2.46 -5.49 -6.77
C GLN A 35 2.42 -6.99 -7.08
N GLY A 36 1.22 -7.52 -7.31
CA GLY A 36 0.98 -8.93 -7.59
C GLY A 36 0.55 -9.70 -6.35
N THR A 37 0.95 -10.97 -6.27
CA THR A 37 0.52 -11.90 -5.21
C THR A 37 1.11 -11.54 -3.86
N TRP A 38 0.25 -11.56 -2.84
CA TRP A 38 0.52 -11.49 -1.41
C TRP A 38 -0.27 -12.60 -0.72
N ASN A 39 0.16 -13.03 0.45
CA ASN A 39 -0.68 -13.84 1.32
C ASN A 39 -1.55 -12.96 2.22
N ILE A 40 -2.74 -13.44 2.58
CA ILE A 40 -3.72 -12.68 3.36
C ILE A 40 -4.33 -13.51 4.49
N ARG A 41 -4.64 -12.85 5.60
CA ARG A 41 -5.49 -13.39 6.66
C ARG A 41 -6.38 -12.29 7.23
N LEU A 42 -7.69 -12.52 7.27
CA LEU A 42 -8.63 -11.59 7.93
C LEU A 42 -8.57 -11.78 9.44
N ASP A 43 -8.63 -10.67 10.18
CA ASP A 43 -8.58 -10.60 11.64
C ASP A 43 -9.78 -9.81 12.17
N PRO A 44 -11.01 -10.34 12.05
CA PRO A 44 -12.22 -9.67 12.54
C PRO A 44 -12.23 -9.54 14.07
N ASP A 45 -11.56 -10.48 14.78
CA ASP A 45 -11.55 -10.56 16.25
C ASP A 45 -10.34 -9.85 16.89
N LEU A 46 -9.45 -9.26 16.07
CA LEU A 46 -8.28 -8.49 16.48
C LEU A 46 -7.26 -9.29 17.33
N VAL A 47 -7.14 -10.59 17.09
CA VAL A 47 -6.25 -11.50 17.84
C VAL A 47 -4.85 -11.60 17.25
N GLY A 48 -4.64 -11.16 16.01
CA GLY A 48 -3.40 -11.43 15.28
C GLY A 48 -2.14 -10.82 15.88
N ASN A 49 -2.26 -9.71 16.62
CA ASN A 49 -1.12 -9.16 17.36
C ASN A 49 -0.76 -10.03 18.57
N THR A 50 -1.76 -10.53 19.30
CA THR A 50 -1.58 -11.37 20.49
C THR A 50 -1.07 -12.76 20.13
N GLU A 51 -1.51 -13.29 19.00
CA GLU A 51 -1.07 -14.59 18.46
C GLU A 51 0.17 -14.49 17.55
N GLU A 52 0.77 -13.31 17.44
CA GLU A 52 2.00 -13.08 16.68
C GLU A 52 1.93 -13.54 15.21
N TRP A 53 0.81 -13.25 14.53
CA TRP A 53 0.59 -13.68 13.15
C TRP A 53 1.62 -13.13 12.15
N TYR A 54 2.33 -12.05 12.49
CA TYR A 54 3.46 -11.54 11.71
C TYR A 54 4.59 -12.56 11.53
N GLY A 55 4.73 -13.54 12.44
CA GLY A 55 5.70 -14.63 12.35
C GLY A 55 5.13 -15.96 11.84
N GLN A 56 3.87 -15.98 11.42
CA GLN A 56 3.20 -17.18 10.91
C GLN A 56 3.09 -17.11 9.39
N LYS A 57 3.06 -18.27 8.72
CA LYS A 57 2.82 -18.35 7.28
C LYS A 57 1.32 -18.38 6.99
N PHE A 58 0.87 -17.56 6.05
CA PHE A 58 -0.52 -17.56 5.59
C PHE A 58 -0.66 -18.42 4.33
N GLU A 59 -1.78 -19.16 4.22
CA GLU A 59 -2.04 -20.05 3.09
C GLU A 59 -2.83 -19.37 1.96
N ASN A 60 -3.72 -18.45 2.34
CA ASN A 60 -4.59 -17.75 1.41
C ASN A 60 -3.83 -16.63 0.68
N GLU A 61 -4.21 -16.38 -0.57
CA GLU A 61 -3.55 -15.40 -1.45
C GLU A 61 -4.51 -14.28 -1.89
N ILE A 62 -3.95 -13.11 -2.15
CA ILE A 62 -4.64 -11.96 -2.73
C ILE A 62 -3.71 -11.26 -3.73
N ILE A 63 -4.28 -10.63 -4.74
CA ILE A 63 -3.53 -9.79 -5.69
C ILE A 63 -3.70 -8.33 -5.27
N LEU A 64 -2.58 -7.62 -5.07
CA LEU A 64 -2.56 -6.18 -4.79
C LEU A 64 -1.99 -5.41 -6.00
N PRO A 65 -2.53 -4.21 -6.31
CA PRO A 65 -3.51 -3.45 -5.54
C PRO A 65 -4.95 -3.97 -5.71
N GLY A 66 -5.79 -3.69 -4.72
CA GLY A 66 -7.21 -4.05 -4.70
C GLY A 66 -7.75 -4.15 -3.28
N SER A 67 -9.05 -4.39 -3.13
CA SER A 67 -9.70 -4.57 -1.83
C SER A 67 -9.98 -6.04 -1.53
N THR A 68 -10.06 -6.39 -0.24
CA THR A 68 -10.37 -7.76 0.20
C THR A 68 -11.68 -8.27 -0.40
N VAL A 69 -12.71 -7.43 -0.42
CA VAL A 69 -14.06 -7.79 -0.89
C VAL A 69 -14.12 -8.05 -2.41
N GLU A 70 -13.31 -7.35 -3.21
CA GLU A 70 -13.20 -7.60 -4.66
C GLU A 70 -12.64 -9.00 -4.94
N TYR A 71 -11.75 -9.49 -4.08
CA TYR A 71 -11.19 -10.84 -4.14
C TYR A 71 -11.98 -11.88 -3.35
N GLY A 72 -13.21 -11.54 -2.92
CA GLY A 72 -14.11 -12.49 -2.26
C GLY A 72 -13.87 -12.68 -0.76
N TYR A 73 -12.90 -11.96 -0.16
CA TYR A 73 -12.65 -11.98 1.27
C TYR A 73 -13.65 -11.09 2.01
N GLY A 74 -14.53 -11.72 2.79
CA GLY A 74 -15.56 -11.06 3.59
C GLY A 74 -16.81 -11.93 3.70
N ASN A 75 -17.83 -11.39 4.35
CA ASN A 75 -19.11 -12.05 4.54
C ASN A 75 -20.02 -11.84 3.33
N GLU A 76 -20.91 -12.80 3.09
CA GLU A 76 -22.02 -12.62 2.16
C GLU A 76 -22.91 -11.46 2.62
N ILE A 77 -23.45 -10.74 1.65
CA ILE A 77 -24.41 -9.67 1.92
C ILE A 77 -25.82 -10.28 1.99
N THR A 78 -26.52 -9.90 3.05
CA THR A 78 -27.90 -10.27 3.39
C THR A 78 -28.73 -9.00 3.63
N GLU A 79 -30.05 -9.14 3.70
CA GLU A 79 -30.94 -8.00 4.04
C GLU A 79 -30.61 -7.42 5.42
N ASP A 80 -30.14 -8.27 6.34
CA ASP A 80 -29.74 -7.91 7.71
C ASP A 80 -28.31 -7.38 7.81
N THR A 81 -27.59 -7.26 6.69
CA THR A 81 -26.20 -6.75 6.70
C THR A 81 -26.18 -5.33 7.27
N GLU A 82 -25.37 -5.14 8.31
CA GLU A 82 -25.18 -3.83 8.91
C GLU A 82 -24.36 -2.93 7.99
N TRP A 83 -25.02 -1.90 7.48
CA TRP A 83 -24.40 -0.83 6.70
C TRP A 83 -24.07 0.37 7.60
N PHE A 84 -23.30 1.32 7.06
CA PHE A 84 -22.94 2.55 7.78
C PHE A 84 -24.16 3.43 8.14
N GLY A 85 -25.35 3.13 7.60
CA GLY A 85 -26.59 3.80 7.94
C GLY A 85 -27.79 2.89 7.75
N LYS A 86 -28.98 3.45 7.94
CA LYS A 86 -30.26 2.77 7.65
C LYS A 86 -30.89 3.38 6.41
N VAL A 87 -31.50 2.53 5.59
CA VAL A 87 -32.33 2.99 4.47
C VAL A 87 -33.66 3.46 5.04
N SER A 88 -33.90 4.76 5.03
CA SER A 88 -35.15 5.36 5.52
C SER A 88 -36.26 5.36 4.48
N ASP A 89 -35.94 5.10 3.21
CA ASP A 89 -36.92 5.04 2.12
C ASP A 89 -37.75 3.76 2.23
N ILE A 90 -39.00 3.91 2.69
CA ILE A 90 -39.95 2.81 2.88
C ILE A 90 -40.25 2.09 1.56
N SER A 91 -40.18 2.80 0.42
CA SER A 91 -40.48 2.20 -0.89
C SER A 91 -39.52 1.05 -1.22
N PHE A 92 -38.28 1.11 -0.73
CA PHE A 92 -37.32 0.01 -0.88
C PHE A 92 -37.82 -1.30 -0.25
N TYR A 93 -38.63 -1.24 0.81
CA TYR A 93 -39.14 -2.42 1.49
C TYR A 93 -40.53 -2.84 0.97
N THR A 94 -41.34 -1.89 0.48
CA THR A 94 -42.75 -2.14 0.15
C THR A 94 -43.04 -2.26 -1.34
N ASP A 95 -42.26 -1.64 -2.22
CA ASP A 95 -42.50 -1.65 -3.66
C ASP A 95 -41.97 -2.94 -4.31
N GLU A 96 -42.78 -3.55 -5.17
CA GLU A 96 -42.47 -4.79 -5.89
C GLU A 96 -41.28 -4.62 -6.84
N ARG A 97 -41.09 -3.41 -7.38
CA ARG A 97 -39.95 -3.09 -8.27
C ARG A 97 -38.60 -3.34 -7.61
N TYR A 98 -38.52 -3.25 -6.28
CA TYR A 98 -37.30 -3.51 -5.52
C TYR A 98 -37.18 -4.95 -5.00
N ALA A 99 -38.18 -5.80 -5.17
CA ALA A 99 -38.21 -7.16 -4.61
C ALA A 99 -37.02 -8.03 -5.04
N ARG A 100 -36.54 -7.85 -6.29
CA ARG A 100 -35.34 -8.51 -6.80
C ARG A 100 -34.08 -8.12 -6.02
N TYR A 101 -33.96 -6.87 -5.60
CA TYR A 101 -32.76 -6.35 -4.92
C TYR A 101 -32.73 -6.61 -3.42
N ARG A 102 -33.66 -7.42 -2.94
CA ARG A 102 -33.69 -7.96 -1.58
C ARG A 102 -33.36 -9.47 -1.55
N GLN A 103 -33.39 -10.13 -2.72
CA GLN A 103 -33.10 -11.56 -2.81
C GLN A 103 -31.62 -11.88 -2.54
N PRO A 104 -31.30 -12.94 -1.77
CA PRO A 104 -29.92 -13.37 -1.54
C PRO A 104 -29.10 -13.44 -2.84
N GLY A 105 -27.90 -12.87 -2.82
CA GLY A 105 -27.00 -12.80 -3.99
C GLY A 105 -27.30 -11.68 -5.00
N GLU A 106 -28.48 -11.06 -4.95
CA GLU A 106 -28.87 -9.93 -5.82
C GLU A 106 -29.13 -8.65 -5.00
N ILE A 107 -28.78 -8.66 -3.71
CA ILE A 107 -29.03 -7.54 -2.80
C ILE A 107 -28.33 -6.28 -3.30
N LYS A 108 -29.10 -5.21 -3.48
CA LYS A 108 -28.58 -3.88 -3.85
C LYS A 108 -29.30 -2.82 -3.05
N MET A 109 -28.54 -2.12 -2.21
CA MET A 109 -29.06 -1.00 -1.44
C MET A 109 -29.31 0.21 -2.34
N PRO A 110 -30.42 0.95 -2.16
CA PRO A 110 -30.82 2.02 -3.08
C PRO A 110 -29.94 3.29 -2.97
N ILE A 111 -29.27 3.48 -1.83
CA ILE A 111 -28.49 4.69 -1.52
C ILE A 111 -26.97 4.46 -1.45
N TRP A 112 -26.51 3.21 -1.59
CA TRP A 112 -25.09 2.87 -1.52
C TRP A 112 -24.67 1.97 -2.68
N LEU A 113 -23.44 2.16 -3.14
CA LEU A 113 -22.77 1.16 -3.97
C LEU A 113 -22.58 -0.10 -3.13
N THR A 114 -23.24 -1.18 -3.54
CA THR A 114 -23.19 -2.45 -2.83
C THR A 114 -21.98 -3.24 -3.34
N GLN A 115 -21.06 -3.54 -2.42
CA GLN A 115 -19.89 -4.36 -2.70
C GLN A 115 -20.31 -5.82 -2.99
N THR A 116 -19.39 -6.65 -3.48
CA THR A 116 -19.62 -8.10 -3.68
C THR A 116 -19.64 -8.87 -2.36
N LYS A 117 -18.89 -8.40 -1.36
CA LYS A 117 -18.84 -8.92 0.01
C LYS A 117 -18.86 -7.76 0.98
N LYS A 118 -19.21 -8.04 2.25
CA LYS A 118 -19.04 -7.09 3.34
C LYS A 118 -17.91 -7.55 4.26
N PHE A 119 -16.93 -6.68 4.47
CA PHE A 119 -15.94 -6.85 5.53
C PHE A 119 -15.75 -5.55 6.31
N THR A 120 -15.55 -5.67 7.61
CA THR A 120 -15.14 -4.58 8.52
C THR A 120 -14.19 -5.21 9.52
N GLY A 121 -12.95 -4.73 9.59
CA GLY A 121 -11.95 -5.30 10.49
C GLY A 121 -10.54 -5.15 9.94
N VAL A 122 -9.60 -5.82 10.59
CA VAL A 122 -8.19 -5.83 10.21
C VAL A 122 -7.94 -6.95 9.20
N ALA A 123 -7.05 -6.70 8.24
CA ALA A 123 -6.51 -7.72 7.36
C ALA A 123 -4.98 -7.69 7.45
N TRP A 124 -4.39 -8.86 7.60
CA TRP A 124 -2.95 -9.07 7.56
C TRP A 124 -2.53 -9.43 6.13
N PHE A 125 -1.47 -8.78 5.66
CA PHE A 125 -0.88 -9.04 4.35
C PHE A 125 0.58 -9.43 4.55
N GLN A 126 1.03 -10.47 3.85
CA GLN A 126 2.38 -11.01 3.94
C GLN A 126 2.98 -11.19 2.55
N LYS A 127 4.24 -10.82 2.38
CA LYS A 127 5.01 -11.05 1.16
C LYS A 127 6.48 -11.23 1.51
N GLU A 128 7.10 -12.24 0.91
CA GLU A 128 8.54 -12.41 0.92
C GLU A 128 9.14 -11.60 -0.23
N VAL A 129 10.20 -10.84 0.05
CA VAL A 129 10.84 -9.93 -0.90
C VAL A 129 12.34 -10.18 -0.86
N VAL A 130 12.94 -10.35 -2.04
CA VAL A 130 14.39 -10.44 -2.20
C VAL A 130 14.92 -9.05 -2.51
N ILE A 131 15.70 -8.48 -1.59
CA ILE A 131 16.32 -7.17 -1.79
C ILE A 131 17.58 -7.34 -2.67
N PRO A 132 17.76 -6.54 -3.73
CA PRO A 132 18.95 -6.61 -4.56
C PRO A 132 20.24 -6.30 -3.78
N ASP A 133 21.30 -7.08 -4.00
CA ASP A 133 22.60 -6.92 -3.30
C ASP A 133 23.22 -5.52 -3.48
N ASN A 134 22.91 -4.83 -4.57
CA ASN A 134 23.39 -3.47 -4.83
C ASN A 134 22.69 -2.40 -3.97
N TRP A 135 21.80 -2.77 -3.05
CA TRP A 135 21.13 -1.85 -2.11
C TRP A 135 21.88 -1.68 -0.78
N ASP A 136 22.98 -2.41 -0.58
CA ASP A 136 23.81 -2.29 0.62
C ASP A 136 24.19 -0.83 0.92
N ALA A 137 24.04 -0.45 2.19
CA ALA A 137 24.28 0.89 2.72
C ALA A 137 23.47 2.03 2.06
N LYS A 138 22.44 1.72 1.26
CA LYS A 138 21.49 2.72 0.75
C LYS A 138 20.34 2.93 1.72
N ARG A 139 19.66 4.08 1.57
CA ARG A 139 18.42 4.33 2.28
C ARG A 139 17.29 3.54 1.61
N VAL A 140 16.65 2.64 2.36
CA VAL A 140 15.55 1.81 1.88
C VAL A 140 14.24 2.30 2.47
N GLN A 141 13.21 2.42 1.63
CA GLN A 141 11.89 2.86 2.05
C GLN A 141 10.80 1.96 1.46
N LEU A 142 9.90 1.47 2.31
CA LEU A 142 8.62 0.91 1.88
C LEU A 142 7.62 2.06 1.68
N LEU A 143 6.99 2.08 0.50
CA LEU A 143 5.95 3.03 0.12
C LEU A 143 4.65 2.26 -0.14
N LEU A 144 3.60 2.55 0.63
CA LEU A 144 2.24 2.08 0.37
C LEU A 144 1.41 3.27 -0.09
N GLU A 145 1.06 3.32 -1.37
CA GLU A 145 0.51 4.53 -1.99
C GLU A 145 -0.89 4.91 -1.47
N ARG A 146 -1.78 3.90 -1.31
CA ARG A 146 -3.21 4.08 -0.99
C ARG A 146 -3.70 3.03 -0.01
N ALA A 147 -3.08 3.01 1.17
CA ALA A 147 -3.57 2.17 2.25
C ALA A 147 -4.87 2.73 2.84
N HIS A 148 -5.81 1.86 3.19
CA HIS A 148 -7.07 2.28 3.79
C HIS A 148 -6.89 2.45 5.30
N TRP A 149 -6.89 3.71 5.75
CA TRP A 149 -6.90 4.17 7.14
C TRP A 149 -5.59 3.97 7.93
N GLU A 150 -5.28 2.77 8.42
CA GLU A 150 -4.09 2.52 9.25
C GLU A 150 -3.33 1.30 8.74
N THR A 151 -1.99 1.39 8.70
CA THR A 151 -1.12 0.23 8.48
C THR A 151 -0.10 0.10 9.59
N ARG A 152 0.26 -1.15 9.88
CA ARG A 152 1.34 -1.53 10.77
C ARG A 152 2.26 -2.49 10.01
N VAL A 153 3.56 -2.29 10.15
CA VAL A 153 4.56 -3.05 9.38
C VAL A 153 5.49 -3.79 10.32
N TRP A 154 5.73 -5.06 9.98
CA TRP A 154 6.77 -5.90 10.54
C TRP A 154 7.71 -6.31 9.40
N VAL A 155 9.01 -6.34 9.70
CA VAL A 155 10.06 -6.86 8.80
C VAL A 155 10.78 -7.96 9.56
N ASP A 156 10.82 -9.17 9.01
CA ASP A 156 11.41 -10.35 9.67
C ASP A 156 10.97 -10.50 11.13
N ASN A 157 9.65 -10.44 11.36
CA ASN A 157 8.98 -10.52 12.66
C ASN A 157 9.22 -9.32 13.61
N HIS A 158 9.93 -8.29 13.17
CA HIS A 158 10.20 -7.12 14.00
C HIS A 158 9.29 -5.94 13.64
N TYR A 159 8.58 -5.42 14.63
CA TYR A 159 7.72 -4.25 14.47
C TYR A 159 8.53 -3.02 14.06
N THR A 160 8.12 -2.40 12.95
CA THR A 160 8.79 -1.23 12.37
C THR A 160 8.02 0.07 12.60
N GLY A 161 6.70 0.01 12.79
CA GLY A 161 5.89 1.17 13.15
C GLY A 161 4.49 1.15 12.53
N SER A 162 3.76 2.25 12.74
CA SER A 162 2.41 2.46 12.21
C SER A 162 2.28 3.77 11.44
N ARG A 163 1.31 3.84 10.54
CA ARG A 163 0.89 5.05 9.80
C ARG A 163 -0.62 5.10 9.76
N ASN A 164 -1.18 6.29 9.91
CA ASN A 164 -2.61 6.51 9.91
C ASN A 164 -2.92 7.70 9.00
N SER A 165 -3.41 7.42 7.80
CA SER A 165 -3.85 8.39 6.80
C SER A 165 -4.89 7.77 5.88
N LEU A 166 -5.90 8.56 5.52
CA LEU A 166 -6.91 8.18 4.54
C LEU A 166 -6.60 8.71 3.13
N CYS A 167 -5.62 9.59 2.98
CA CYS A 167 -5.41 10.36 1.74
C CYS A 167 -3.95 10.58 1.35
N ALA A 168 -2.99 10.18 2.18
CA ALA A 168 -1.56 10.30 1.89
C ALA A 168 -0.87 8.93 1.94
N PRO A 169 0.22 8.72 1.17
CA PRO A 169 0.95 7.47 1.18
C PRO A 169 1.54 7.17 2.55
N HIS A 170 1.62 5.90 2.90
CA HIS A 170 2.28 5.43 4.10
C HIS A 170 3.74 5.07 3.78
N CYS A 171 4.68 5.82 4.36
CA CYS A 171 6.11 5.65 4.14
C CYS A 171 6.83 5.12 5.39
N TYR A 172 7.62 4.06 5.24
CA TYR A 172 8.41 3.44 6.31
C TYR A 172 9.89 3.41 5.93
N ASP A 173 10.76 3.89 6.81
CA ASP A 173 12.20 3.76 6.64
C ASP A 173 12.64 2.37 7.09
N LEU A 174 13.20 1.58 6.16
CA LEU A 174 13.61 0.20 6.39
C LEU A 174 15.13 0.05 6.38
N SER A 175 15.90 1.15 6.33
CA SER A 175 17.37 1.12 6.15
C SER A 175 18.15 0.41 7.26
N LYS A 176 17.49 0.02 8.35
CA LYS A 176 18.09 -0.66 9.51
C LYS A 176 17.97 -2.19 9.46
N TRP A 177 17.18 -2.71 8.52
CA TRP A 177 16.96 -4.13 8.29
C TRP A 177 17.78 -4.55 7.07
#